data_AF-A0A3D4URG2-F1
#
_entry.id   AF-A0A3D4URG2-F1
#
_cell.length_a   1.000
_cell.length_b   1.000
_cell.length_c   1.000
_cell.angle_alpha   90.00
_cell.angle_beta   90.00
_cell.angle_gamma   90.00
#
_symmetry.space_group_name_H-M   'P 1'
#
loop_
_entity.id
_entity.type
_entity.pdbx_description
1 polymer ?
#
loop_
_entity_poly.entity_id
_entity_poly.type
_entity_poly.pdbx_seq_one_letter_code
_entity_poly.pdbx_strand_id
1 'polypeptide(L)'
;MSIKSINEKEVLIGTFSQGLIVFNKADTSFKRIVLEITNNKKQRSPSRIQVIYEDTKKRIWLGTYSGLYNYDPEKESFKAFTIGDGLPSDVVYGILEDTEHNLWLSTNSGISKFDTEEINFENFSKS
;
A
#
# COMPACT_ATOMS: atom_id res chain seq x y z
N MET A 1 11.38 5.77 -3.65
CA MET A 1 11.74 5.18 -2.35
C MET A 1 10.91 5.91 -1.32
N SER A 2 10.21 5.18 -0.45
CA SER A 2 9.35 5.77 0.60
C SER A 2 9.77 5.20 1.95
N ILE A 3 9.69 6.00 3.01
CA ILE A 3 10.09 5.58 4.36
C ILE A 3 9.03 6.06 5.35
N LYS A 4 8.65 5.22 6.33
CA LYS A 4 7.68 5.55 7.36
C LYS A 4 8.03 4.84 8.68
N SER A 5 8.20 5.59 9.77
CA SER A 5 8.29 4.98 11.11
C SER A 5 6.91 4.46 11.51
N ILE A 6 6.83 3.20 11.95
CA ILE A 6 5.58 2.59 12.43
C ILE A 6 5.51 2.50 13.95
N ASN A 7 6.67 2.52 14.61
CA ASN A 7 6.80 2.70 16.05
C ASN A 7 8.23 3.19 16.38
N GLU A 8 8.56 3.24 17.67
CA GLU A 8 9.87 3.66 18.16
C GLU A 8 11.02 2.80 17.59
N LYS A 9 10.79 1.51 17.39
CA LYS A 9 11.81 0.53 16.98
C LYS A 9 11.82 0.26 15.49
N GLU A 10 10.71 0.41 14.79
CA GLU A 10 10.56 -0.11 13.43
C GLU A 10 10.24 0.97 12.40
N VAL A 11 10.89 0.84 11.25
CA VAL A 11 10.71 1.70 10.08
C VAL A 11 10.40 0.84 8.87
N LEU A 12 9.33 1.17 8.18
CA LEU A 12 9.02 0.63 6.87
C LEU A 12 9.79 1.38 5.78
N ILE A 13 10.41 0.62 4.88
CA ILE A 13 11.15 1.11 3.74
C ILE A 13 10.54 0.48 2.48
N GLY A 14 9.92 1.32 1.66
CA GLY A 14 9.39 0.99 0.36
C GLY A 14 10.48 1.11 -0.70
N THR A 15 10.84 -0.01 -1.31
CA THR A 15 11.92 -0.10 -2.29
C THR A 15 11.40 -0.29 -3.71
N PHE A 16 12.23 0.03 -4.69
CA PHE A 16 11.93 -0.16 -6.10
C PHE A 16 11.93 -1.64 -6.52
N SER A 17 12.90 -2.43 -6.04
CA SER A 17 13.16 -3.79 -6.52
C SER A 17 12.78 -4.90 -5.53
N GLN A 18 12.78 -4.63 -4.23
CA GLN A 18 12.61 -5.67 -3.19
C GLN A 18 11.24 -5.64 -2.51
N GLY A 19 10.40 -4.64 -2.81
CA GLY A 19 9.11 -4.45 -2.13
C GLY A 19 9.29 -3.77 -0.77
N LEU A 20 8.63 -4.29 0.26
CA LEU A 20 8.63 -3.73 1.60
C LEU A 20 9.75 -4.34 2.46
N ILE A 21 10.50 -3.49 3.14
CA ILE A 21 11.52 -3.89 4.12
C ILE A 21 11.17 -3.24 5.46
N VAL A 22 11.28 -4.00 6.54
CA VAL A 22 11.28 -3.49 7.91
C VAL A 22 12.72 -3.32 8.37
N PHE A 23 13.07 -2.13 8.81
CA PHE A 23 14.32 -1.82 9.50
C PHE A 23 14.07 -1.72 11.00
N ASN A 24 14.77 -2.54 11.78
CA ASN A 24 14.75 -2.50 13.23
C ASN A 24 15.89 -1.59 13.74
N LYS A 25 15.54 -0.47 14.38
CA LYS A 25 16.48 0.52 14.88
C LYS A 25 17.32 0.02 16.07
N ALA A 26 16.85 -0.97 16.81
CA ALA A 26 17.49 -1.44 18.04
C ALA A 26 18.72 -2.31 17.75
N ASP A 27 18.62 -3.20 16.77
CA ASP A 27 19.69 -4.13 16.39
C ASP A 27 20.23 -3.87 14.97
N THR A 28 19.71 -2.84 14.30
CA THR A 28 20.05 -2.45 12.92
C THR A 28 19.75 -3.52 11.86
N SER A 29 18.91 -4.49 12.18
CA SER A 29 18.54 -5.57 11.26
C SER A 29 17.54 -5.10 10.20
N PHE A 30 17.58 -5.76 9.04
CA PHE A 30 16.65 -5.57 7.94
C PHE A 30 15.92 -6.88 7.66
N LYS A 31 14.60 -6.83 7.64
CA LYS A 31 13.74 -7.96 7.26
C LYS A 31 12.93 -7.59 6.03
N ARG A 32 13.07 -8.36 4.95
CA ARG A 32 12.19 -8.22 3.78
C ARG A 32 10.85 -8.88 4.07
N ILE A 33 9.76 -8.18 3.80
CA ILE A 33 8.40 -8.72 3.93
C ILE A 33 7.93 -9.21 2.57
N VAL A 34 7.60 -10.49 2.49
CA VAL A 34 7.09 -11.16 1.30
C VAL A 34 5.90 -12.03 1.69
N LEU A 35 4.90 -12.12 0.83
CA LEU A 35 3.86 -13.12 0.98
C LEU A 35 4.47 -14.51 0.79
N GLU A 36 4.29 -15.38 1.78
CA GLU A 36 4.57 -16.80 1.62
C GLU A 36 3.62 -17.36 0.55
N ILE A 37 4.18 -17.98 -0.49
CA ILE A 37 3.41 -18.62 -1.56
C ILE A 37 2.72 -19.84 -0.95
N THR A 38 1.53 -19.64 -0.39
CA THR A 38 0.65 -20.73 0.00
C THR A 38 -0.18 -21.13 -1.22
N ASN A 39 -0.02 -22.39 -1.63
CA ASN A 39 -0.68 -22.96 -2.80
C ASN A 39 -2.18 -22.59 -2.83
N ASN A 40 -2.61 -21.99 -3.95
CA ASN A 40 -4.00 -21.71 -4.36
C ASN A 40 -4.71 -20.40 -3.95
N LYS A 41 -4.02 -19.32 -3.54
CA LYS A 41 -4.59 -17.96 -3.63
C LYS A 41 -3.66 -17.01 -4.38
N LYS A 42 -4.19 -16.27 -5.37
CA LYS A 42 -3.47 -15.26 -6.18
C LYS A 42 -3.12 -14.01 -5.37
N GLN A 43 -2.54 -14.14 -4.17
CA GLN A 43 -2.00 -13.00 -3.45
C GLN A 43 -0.56 -12.76 -3.93
N ARG A 44 -0.25 -11.51 -4.31
CA ARG A 44 1.06 -11.11 -4.86
C ARG A 44 1.71 -10.12 -3.91
N SER A 45 2.99 -10.33 -3.61
CA SER A 45 3.74 -9.37 -2.79
C SER A 45 3.77 -8.00 -3.48
N PRO A 46 3.64 -6.89 -2.74
CA PRO A 46 3.79 -5.56 -3.33
C PRO A 46 5.20 -5.41 -3.87
N SER A 47 5.30 -4.86 -5.08
CA SER A 47 6.58 -4.57 -5.73
C SER A 47 6.62 -3.11 -6.14
N ARG A 48 7.83 -2.52 -6.18
CA ARG A 48 8.04 -1.13 -6.59
C ARG A 48 7.12 -0.15 -5.84
N ILE A 49 7.30 -0.10 -4.52
CA ILE A 49 6.50 0.75 -3.62
C ILE A 49 6.88 2.21 -3.85
N GLN A 50 5.88 3.02 -4.21
CA GLN A 50 6.03 4.45 -4.47
C GLN A 50 5.78 5.29 -3.23
N VAL A 51 4.77 4.92 -2.46
CA VAL A 51 4.32 5.65 -1.27
C VAL A 51 3.90 4.67 -0.18
N ILE A 52 4.24 5.00 1.07
CA ILE A 52 3.75 4.37 2.29
C ILE A 52 2.97 5.43 3.05
N TYR A 53 1.70 5.18 3.28
CA TYR A 53 0.79 6.08 3.98
C TYR A 53 0.18 5.35 5.18
N GLU A 54 0.09 6.04 6.32
CA GLU A 54 -0.63 5.54 7.49
C GLU A 54 -1.85 6.44 7.64
N ASP A 55 -3.04 5.85 7.59
CA ASP A 55 -4.28 6.59 7.76
C ASP A 55 -4.58 6.90 9.23
N THR A 56 -5.60 7.71 9.47
CA THR A 56 -6.00 8.10 10.83
C THR A 56 -6.46 6.90 11.68
N LYS A 57 -6.85 5.78 11.05
CA LYS A 57 -7.22 4.51 11.70
C LYS A 57 -6.02 3.58 11.92
N LYS A 58 -4.79 4.07 11.73
CA LYS A 58 -3.52 3.32 11.88
C LYS A 58 -3.33 2.17 10.90
N ARG A 59 -4.08 2.14 9.81
CA ARG A 59 -3.88 1.16 8.74
C ARG A 59 -2.78 1.65 7.81
N ILE A 60 -1.95 0.72 7.34
CA ILE A 60 -0.82 1.03 6.47
C ILE A 60 -1.22 0.75 5.02
N TRP A 61 -1.08 1.75 4.18
CA TRP A 61 -1.40 1.71 2.76
C TRP A 61 -0.14 1.89 1.94
N LEU A 62 0.03 1.04 0.92
CA LEU A 62 1.15 1.05 0.01
C LEU A 62 0.63 1.34 -1.40
N GLY A 63 1.05 2.46 -1.98
CA GLY A 63 0.87 2.73 -3.39
C GLY A 63 2.03 2.12 -4.17
N THR A 64 1.72 1.29 -5.17
CA THR A 64 2.72 0.47 -5.88
C THR A 64 2.57 0.59 -7.40
N TYR A 65 3.38 -0.15 -8.17
CA TYR A 65 3.15 -0.31 -9.61
C TYR A 65 2.16 -1.43 -9.96
N SER A 66 1.69 -2.18 -8.95
CA SER A 66 0.87 -3.37 -9.13
C SER A 66 -0.40 -3.34 -8.27
N GLY A 67 -0.87 -2.14 -7.91
CA GLY A 67 -2.10 -1.90 -7.17
C GLY A 67 -1.90 -1.03 -5.92
N LEU A 68 -3.02 -0.80 -5.23
CA LEU A 68 -3.05 -0.33 -3.85
C LEU A 68 -3.01 -1.55 -2.93
N TYR A 69 -2.18 -1.50 -1.90
CA TYR A 69 -2.11 -2.56 -0.89
C TYR A 69 -2.39 -2.03 0.50
N ASN A 70 -3.18 -2.76 1.27
CA ASN A 70 -3.25 -2.59 2.71
C ASN A 70 -2.32 -3.62 3.37
N TYR A 71 -1.39 -3.15 4.20
CA TYR A 71 -0.42 -3.98 4.91
C TYR A 71 -0.81 -4.10 6.38
N ASP A 72 -0.93 -5.34 6.85
CA ASP A 72 -1.10 -5.68 8.27
C ASP A 72 0.28 -6.08 8.83
N PRO A 73 0.91 -5.24 9.68
CA PRO A 73 2.22 -5.53 10.24
C PRO A 73 2.20 -6.66 11.27
N GLU A 74 1.08 -6.90 11.96
CA GLU A 74 0.99 -7.97 12.97
C GLU A 74 0.92 -9.35 12.30
N LYS A 75 0.20 -9.44 11.18
CA LYS A 75 0.04 -10.69 10.41
C LYS A 75 1.06 -10.85 9.28
N GLU A 76 1.91 -9.84 9.06
CA GLU A 76 2.80 -9.71 7.91
C GLU A 76 2.10 -10.02 6.57
N SER A 77 0.86 -9.56 6.43
CA SER A 77 -0.02 -9.92 5.32
C SER A 77 -0.46 -8.70 4.52
N PHE A 78 -0.90 -8.94 3.29
CA PHE A 78 -1.33 -7.88 2.39
C PHE A 78 -2.69 -8.18 1.78
N LYS A 79 -3.53 -7.14 1.70
CA LYS A 79 -4.73 -7.13 0.86
C LYS A 79 -4.48 -6.22 -0.33
N ALA A 80 -4.64 -6.75 -1.54
CA ALA A 80 -4.42 -6.03 -2.78
C ALA A 80 -5.74 -5.51 -3.35
N PHE A 81 -5.69 -4.33 -3.95
CA PHE A 81 -6.75 -3.73 -4.75
C PHE A 81 -6.14 -3.29 -6.09
N THR A 82 -6.72 -3.78 -7.17
CA THR A 82 -6.19 -3.67 -8.54
C THR A 82 -7.26 -3.11 -9.48
N ILE A 83 -6.94 -2.99 -10.76
CA ILE A 83 -7.92 -2.69 -11.81
C ILE A 83 -9.10 -3.68 -11.79
N GLY A 84 -8.86 -4.95 -11.43
CA GLY A 84 -9.91 -5.95 -11.30
C GLY A 84 -10.90 -5.67 -10.16
N ASP A 85 -10.53 -4.80 -9.22
CA ASP A 85 -11.32 -4.42 -8.05
C ASP A 85 -11.93 -3.00 -8.19
N GLY A 86 -11.74 -2.33 -9.33
CA GLY A 86 -12.31 -1.00 -9.63
C GLY A 86 -11.32 0.17 -9.64
N LEU A 87 -10.05 -0.06 -9.29
CA LEU A 87 -9.00 0.95 -9.38
C LEU A 87 -8.78 1.38 -10.86
N PRO A 88 -8.60 2.66 -11.18
CA PRO A 88 -8.52 3.08 -12.59
C PRO A 88 -7.15 2.76 -13.22
N SER A 89 -6.13 2.50 -12.41
CA SER A 89 -4.83 1.99 -12.83
C SER A 89 -4.11 1.32 -11.67
N ASP A 90 -3.42 0.21 -11.92
CA ASP A 90 -2.57 -0.46 -10.92
C ASP A 90 -1.38 0.40 -10.46
N VAL A 91 -1.03 1.46 -11.18
CA VAL A 91 0.06 2.36 -10.78
C VAL A 91 -0.47 3.48 -9.89
N VAL A 92 -0.17 3.39 -8.59
CA VAL A 92 -0.55 4.37 -7.56
C VAL A 92 0.70 5.14 -7.11
N TYR A 93 0.71 6.46 -7.31
CA TYR A 93 1.85 7.34 -6.98
C TYR A 93 1.77 7.97 -5.59
N GLY A 94 0.57 8.29 -5.15
CA GLY A 94 0.32 9.11 -3.96
C GLY A 94 -1.00 8.71 -3.32
N ILE A 95 -1.06 8.88 -2.01
CA ILE A 95 -2.21 8.58 -1.16
C ILE A 95 -2.39 9.76 -0.21
N LEU A 96 -3.60 10.29 -0.13
CA LEU A 96 -4.04 11.26 0.86
C LEU A 96 -5.36 10.78 1.47
N GLU A 97 -5.65 11.19 2.69
CA GLU A 97 -6.93 10.90 3.34
C GLU A 97 -7.76 12.17 3.46
N ASP A 98 -9.06 12.09 3.18
CA ASP A 98 -9.99 13.19 3.43
C ASP A 98 -10.63 13.13 4.83
N THR A 99 -11.45 14.13 5.16
CA THR A 99 -12.12 14.23 6.46
C THR A 99 -13.19 13.16 6.68
N GLU A 100 -13.58 12.43 5.64
CA GLU A 100 -14.53 11.32 5.69
C GLU A 100 -13.80 9.96 5.75
N HIS A 101 -12.47 9.96 5.91
CA HIS A 101 -11.62 8.76 5.96
C HIS A 101 -11.53 7.99 4.63
N ASN A 102 -11.86 8.63 3.51
CA ASN A 102 -11.62 8.06 2.19
C ASN A 102 -10.19 8.35 1.75
N LEU A 103 -9.64 7.43 0.97
CA LEU A 103 -8.32 7.62 0.37
C LEU A 103 -8.43 8.20 -1.02
N TRP A 104 -7.73 9.31 -1.24
CA TRP A 104 -7.52 9.92 -2.54
C TRP A 104 -6.21 9.41 -3.14
N LEU A 105 -6.32 8.77 -4.30
CA LEU A 105 -5.24 8.06 -4.98
C LEU A 105 -4.90 8.76 -6.29
N SER A 106 -3.66 9.19 -6.47
CA SER A 106 -3.17 9.66 -7.77
C SER A 106 -2.64 8.47 -8.58
N THR A 107 -3.16 8.25 -9.77
CA THR A 107 -2.84 7.09 -10.62
C THR A 107 -2.38 7.49 -12.02
N ASN A 108 -1.98 6.53 -12.85
CA ASN A 108 -1.74 6.78 -14.29
C ASN A 108 -3.00 7.16 -15.09
N SER A 109 -4.19 6.84 -14.58
CA SER A 109 -5.47 7.03 -15.27
C SER A 109 -6.37 8.04 -14.55
N GLY A 110 -5.78 9.07 -13.93
CA GLY A 110 -6.50 10.09 -13.18
C GLY A 110 -6.45 9.86 -11.66
N ILE A 111 -7.47 10.38 -10.96
CA ILE A 111 -7.58 10.32 -9.50
C ILE A 111 -8.70 9.36 -9.12
N SER A 112 -8.55 8.64 -8.01
CA SER A 112 -9.58 7.76 -7.47
C SER A 112 -9.85 8.08 -6.00
N LYS A 113 -11.13 8.23 -5.61
CA LYS A 113 -11.56 8.24 -4.21
C LYS A 113 -11.92 6.80 -3.84
N PHE A 114 -11.31 6.29 -2.78
CA PHE A 114 -11.49 4.93 -2.30
C PHE A 114 -12.12 4.94 -0.91
N ASP A 115 -13.34 4.44 -0.82
CA ASP A 115 -14.00 4.14 0.45
C ASP A 115 -13.41 2.85 1.03
N THR A 116 -12.69 3.00 2.13
CA THR A 116 -11.96 1.90 2.77
C THR A 116 -12.85 0.94 3.56
N GLU A 117 -14.08 1.34 3.92
CA GLU A 117 -15.01 0.53 4.70
C GLU A 117 -15.92 -0.27 3.78
N GLU A 118 -16.51 0.39 2.79
CA GLU A 118 -17.38 -0.25 1.79
C GLU A 118 -16.58 -0.92 0.67
N ILE A 119 -15.27 -0.64 0.56
CA ILE A 119 -14.38 -1.15 -0.48
C ILE A 119 -14.92 -0.78 -1.87
N ASN A 120 -15.07 0.53 -2.10
CA ASN A 120 -15.60 1.06 -3.35
C ASN A 120 -14.70 2.16 -3.93
N PHE A 121 -14.55 2.18 -5.25
CA PHE A 121 -13.76 3.17 -5.98
C PHE A 121 -14.66 4.10 -6.79
N GLU A 122 -14.45 5.40 -6.63
CA GLU A 122 -15.01 6.45 -7.49
C GLU A 122 -13.87 7.11 -8.28
N ASN A 123 -13.95 7.05 -9.61
CA ASN A 123 -12.83 7.40 -10.50
C ASN A 123 -13.08 8.69 -11.25
N PHE A 124 -12.08 9.56 -11.28
CA PHE A 124 -12.12 10.88 -11.91
C PHE A 124 -11.01 11.00 -12.96
N SER A 125 -11.40 11.10 -14.24
CA SER A 125 -10.50 11.31 -15.37
C SER A 125 -11.01 12.47 -16.25
N LYS A 126 -10.16 12.96 -17.15
CA LYS A 126 -10.63 13.87 -18.21
C LYS A 126 -11.46 13.06 -19.21
N SER A 127 -12.70 13.50 -19.43
CA SER A 127 -13.60 13.04 -20.51
C SER A 127 -13.04 13.35 -21.89
#